data_AF-A0A222FAP7-F1
#
_entry.id   AF-A0A222FAP7-F1
#
_cell.length_a   1.000
_cell.length_b   1.000
_cell.length_c   1.000
_cell.angle_alpha   90.00
_cell.angle_beta   90.00
_cell.angle_gamma   90.00
#
_symmetry.space_group_name_H-M   'P 1'
#
loop_
_entity.id
_entity.type
_entity.pdbx_description
1 polymer ?
#
loop_
_entity_poly.entity_id
_entity_poly.type
_entity_poly.pdbx_seq_one_letter_code
_entity_poly.pdbx_strand_id
1 'polypeptide(L)'
;MVDFFDIEQICLRAKGLEPGPVAPEEVEFARNLLRGREGDIVGAIYVVGLSGNKGDAALLESYLHGDENNIYAEYALKALCCYLGLVDRYRPLLRLWMQETELDGDRRMAAIQLAAEYFAGFEDNELGRYLVDVLCNLEDSCRRSVRSVFVNILDLTNQLEDPYGTAFDDWDEDTTLIVQTAAQKFGYRDLKILHRRALN
;
A
#
# COMPACT_ATOMS: atom_id res chain seq x y z
N MET A 1 -18.32 -14.47 33.52
CA MET A 1 -18.81 -14.62 32.14
C MET A 1 -17.60 -14.34 31.27
N VAL A 2 -17.15 -15.29 30.47
CA VAL A 2 -16.13 -15.00 29.45
C VAL A 2 -16.94 -14.43 28.30
N ASP A 3 -16.85 -13.13 28.07
CA ASP A 3 -17.41 -12.53 26.87
C ASP A 3 -16.67 -13.16 25.69
N PHE A 4 -17.42 -13.84 24.83
CA PHE A 4 -16.86 -14.44 23.62
C PHE A 4 -16.77 -13.33 22.58
N PHE A 5 -15.57 -12.79 22.39
CA PHE A 5 -15.31 -11.81 21.35
C PHE A 5 -15.26 -12.48 19.98
N ASP A 6 -15.94 -11.87 19.01
CA ASP A 6 -15.89 -12.24 17.60
C ASP A 6 -15.04 -11.21 16.85
N ILE A 7 -13.87 -11.64 16.37
CA ILE A 7 -12.91 -10.76 15.72
C ILE A 7 -13.45 -10.19 14.40
N GLU A 8 -14.34 -10.91 13.71
CA GLU A 8 -14.93 -10.45 12.46
C GLU A 8 -15.82 -9.23 12.71
N GLN A 9 -16.72 -9.32 13.70
CA GLN A 9 -17.61 -8.21 14.10
C GLN A 9 -16.82 -7.01 14.64
N ILE A 10 -15.76 -7.25 15.42
CA ILE A 10 -14.88 -6.17 15.90
C ILE A 10 -14.20 -5.48 14.71
N CYS A 11 -13.71 -6.25 13.73
CA CYS A 11 -13.06 -5.73 12.53
C CYS A 11 -14.01 -4.87 11.67
N LEU A 12 -15.27 -5.28 11.51
CA LEU A 12 -16.27 -4.49 10.79
C LEU A 12 -16.53 -3.13 11.45
N ARG A 13 -16.67 -3.10 12.79
CA ARG A 13 -16.78 -1.83 13.54
C ARG A 13 -15.51 -1.00 13.46
N ALA A 14 -14.33 -1.62 13.58
CA ALA A 14 -13.04 -0.92 13.45
C ALA A 14 -12.90 -0.22 12.09
N LYS A 15 -13.39 -0.85 11.01
CA LYS A 15 -13.42 -0.29 9.64
C LYS A 15 -14.52 0.76 9.41
N GLY A 16 -15.39 1.00 10.40
CA GLY A 16 -16.55 1.88 10.26
C GLY A 16 -17.65 1.33 9.34
N LEU A 17 -17.63 0.02 9.06
CA LEU A 17 -18.65 -0.65 8.25
C LEU A 17 -19.88 -1.05 9.09
N GLU A 18 -19.70 -1.14 10.40
CA GLU A 18 -20.76 -1.36 11.38
C GLU A 18 -20.72 -0.30 12.50
N PRO A 19 -21.87 0.02 13.10
CA PRO A 19 -21.94 1.01 14.16
C PRO A 19 -21.34 0.50 15.48
N GLY A 20 -20.77 1.43 16.25
CA GLY A 20 -20.32 1.20 17.62
C GLY A 20 -18.79 1.33 17.77
N PRO A 21 -18.30 1.78 18.94
CA PRO A 21 -16.87 1.86 19.19
C PRO A 21 -16.26 0.48 19.36
N VAL A 22 -14.94 0.37 19.17
CA VAL A 22 -14.16 -0.80 19.58
C VAL A 22 -13.64 -0.55 21.00
N ALA A 23 -13.95 -1.46 21.93
CA ALA A 23 -13.57 -1.34 23.34
C ALA A 23 -12.09 -1.75 23.56
N PRO A 24 -11.40 -1.21 24.59
CA PRO A 24 -10.01 -1.57 24.89
C PRO A 24 -9.78 -3.08 25.06
N GLU A 25 -10.74 -3.80 25.66
CA GLU A 25 -10.70 -5.24 25.87
C GLU A 25 -10.77 -6.02 24.55
N GLU A 26 -11.49 -5.49 23.56
CA GLU A 26 -11.59 -6.05 22.20
C GLU A 26 -10.27 -5.88 21.44
N VAL A 27 -9.61 -4.74 21.62
CA VAL A 27 -8.25 -4.52 21.08
C VAL A 27 -7.26 -5.48 21.74
N GLU A 28 -7.34 -5.68 23.06
CA GLU A 28 -6.47 -6.62 23.76
C GLU A 28 -6.72 -8.07 23.34
N PHE A 29 -7.98 -8.44 23.07
CA PHE A 29 -8.32 -9.72 22.47
C PHE A 29 -7.64 -9.89 21.11
N ALA A 30 -7.72 -8.89 20.21
CA ALA A 30 -7.01 -8.94 18.92
C ALA A 30 -5.49 -9.06 19.10
N ARG A 31 -4.87 -8.33 20.04
CA ARG A 31 -3.45 -8.48 20.36
C ARG A 31 -3.11 -9.90 20.80
N ASN A 32 -3.97 -10.54 21.59
CA ASN A 32 -3.75 -11.92 22.04
C ASN A 32 -3.83 -12.93 20.90
N LEU A 33 -4.74 -12.75 19.94
CA LEU A 33 -4.77 -13.55 18.71
C LEU A 33 -3.45 -13.41 17.94
N LEU A 34 -2.93 -12.19 17.81
CA LEU A 34 -1.65 -11.96 17.16
C LEU A 34 -0.48 -12.59 17.92
N ARG A 35 -0.40 -12.40 19.24
CA ARG A 35 0.67 -13.02 20.05
C ARG A 35 0.63 -14.56 19.98
N GLY A 36 -0.58 -15.13 19.96
CA GLY A 36 -0.79 -16.57 19.84
C GLY A 36 -0.61 -17.13 18.42
N ARG A 37 -0.65 -16.26 17.39
CA ARG A 37 -0.69 -16.67 15.97
C ARG A 37 -1.83 -17.65 15.65
N GLU A 38 -2.97 -17.46 16.29
CA GLU A 38 -4.16 -18.32 16.15
C GLU A 38 -5.41 -17.50 15.79
N GLY A 39 -6.33 -18.13 15.07
CA GLY A 39 -7.59 -17.51 14.63
C GLY A 39 -7.46 -16.65 13.38
N ASP A 40 -8.34 -15.66 13.23
CA ASP A 40 -8.29 -14.70 12.12
C ASP A 40 -7.25 -13.61 12.38
N ILE A 41 -6.03 -13.87 11.89
CA ILE A 41 -4.88 -12.97 11.99
C ILE A 41 -5.09 -11.69 11.18
N VAL A 42 -5.72 -11.76 10.01
CA VAL A 42 -5.93 -10.59 9.16
C VAL A 42 -6.91 -9.63 9.85
N GLY A 43 -8.02 -10.14 10.36
CA GLY A 43 -8.96 -9.38 11.18
C GLY A 43 -8.28 -8.75 12.40
N ALA A 44 -7.45 -9.52 13.11
CA ALA A 44 -6.71 -9.01 14.25
C ALA A 44 -5.69 -7.90 13.90
N ILE A 45 -4.97 -8.02 12.77
CA ILE A 45 -4.09 -6.97 12.25
C ILE A 45 -4.88 -5.68 11.97
N TYR A 46 -6.07 -5.79 11.34
CA TYR A 46 -6.92 -4.62 11.08
C TYR A 46 -7.38 -3.95 12.36
N VAL A 47 -7.87 -4.72 13.34
CA VAL A 47 -8.33 -4.18 14.63
C VAL A 47 -7.19 -3.48 15.37
N VAL A 48 -6.02 -4.11 15.47
CA VAL A 48 -4.86 -3.50 16.13
C VAL A 48 -4.36 -2.27 15.37
N GLY A 49 -4.34 -2.30 14.03
CA GLY A 49 -3.95 -1.14 13.24
C GLY A 49 -4.90 0.05 13.42
N LEU A 50 -6.21 -0.16 13.30
CA LEU A 50 -7.22 0.91 13.29
C LEU A 50 -7.60 1.42 14.68
N SER A 51 -7.56 0.55 15.70
CA SER A 51 -8.02 0.84 17.07
C SER A 51 -6.91 0.76 18.12
N GLY A 52 -5.70 0.33 17.74
CA GLY A 52 -4.54 0.27 18.62
C GLY A 52 -3.77 1.59 18.67
N ASN A 53 -2.49 1.50 19.02
CA ASN A 53 -1.60 2.66 19.10
C ASN A 53 -0.19 2.34 18.61
N LYS A 54 0.67 3.36 18.50
CA LYS A 54 2.05 3.21 18.01
C LYS A 54 2.90 2.20 18.80
N GLY A 55 2.56 1.90 20.05
CA GLY A 55 3.20 0.86 20.86
C GLY A 55 2.97 -0.56 20.34
N ASP A 56 1.94 -0.78 19.52
CA ASP A 56 1.63 -2.06 18.90
C ASP A 56 2.52 -2.39 17.70
N ALA A 57 3.41 -1.48 17.29
CA ALA A 57 4.27 -1.64 16.12
C ALA A 57 5.09 -2.94 16.14
N ALA A 58 5.74 -3.25 17.27
CA ALA A 58 6.60 -4.44 17.38
C ALA A 58 5.81 -5.74 17.20
N LEU A 59 4.53 -5.76 17.57
CA LEU A 59 3.66 -6.92 17.38
C LEU A 59 3.37 -7.14 15.89
N LEU A 60 3.02 -6.06 15.17
CA LEU A 60 2.74 -6.09 13.73
C LEU A 60 4.01 -6.34 12.90
N GLU A 61 5.18 -5.85 13.32
CA GLU A 61 6.47 -6.10 12.65
C GLU A 61 6.79 -7.58 12.54
N SER A 62 6.35 -8.39 13.51
CA SER A 62 6.56 -9.85 13.49
C SER A 62 5.85 -10.56 12.33
N TYR A 63 4.96 -9.86 11.61
CA TYR A 63 4.23 -10.35 10.43
C TYR A 63 4.77 -9.81 9.11
N LEU A 64 5.86 -9.04 9.09
CA LEU A 64 6.46 -8.52 7.85
C LEU A 64 7.42 -9.52 7.18
N HIS A 65 8.05 -10.40 7.96
CA HIS A 65 9.18 -11.22 7.53
C HIS A 65 8.91 -12.70 7.78
N GLY A 66 9.54 -13.57 7.00
CA GLY A 66 9.32 -15.02 7.04
C GLY A 66 8.33 -15.48 5.98
N ASP A 67 8.58 -16.65 5.39
CA ASP A 67 7.79 -17.21 4.30
C ASP A 67 6.35 -17.50 4.74
N GLU A 68 6.17 -17.88 6.01
CA GLU A 68 4.86 -18.12 6.62
C GLU A 68 4.03 -16.83 6.79
N ASN A 69 4.67 -15.67 6.71
CA ASN A 69 4.03 -14.37 6.88
C ASN A 69 3.78 -13.65 5.55
N ASN A 70 4.08 -14.27 4.40
CA ASN A 70 3.83 -13.67 3.08
C ASN A 70 2.36 -13.20 2.94
N ILE A 71 1.41 -14.01 3.38
CA ILE A 71 -0.03 -13.69 3.35
C ILE A 71 -0.44 -12.57 4.31
N TYR A 72 0.39 -12.23 5.31
CA TYR A 72 0.10 -11.20 6.32
C TYR A 72 0.88 -9.91 6.09
N ALA A 73 1.98 -9.97 5.33
CA ALA A 73 2.93 -8.88 5.17
C ALA A 73 2.27 -7.60 4.62
N GLU A 74 1.38 -7.72 3.64
CA GLU A 74 0.59 -6.59 3.11
C GLU A 74 -0.22 -5.92 4.22
N TYR A 75 -1.00 -6.70 4.96
CA TYR A 75 -1.89 -6.19 5.99
C TYR A 75 -1.11 -5.54 7.13
N ALA A 76 -0.03 -6.18 7.56
CA ALA A 76 0.85 -5.67 8.62
C ALA A 76 1.51 -4.35 8.19
N LEU A 77 2.03 -4.29 6.96
CA LEU A 77 2.66 -3.08 6.43
C LEU A 77 1.66 -1.92 6.31
N LYS A 78 0.45 -2.20 5.81
CA LYS A 78 -0.63 -1.20 5.75
C LYS A 78 -1.04 -0.71 7.13
N ALA A 79 -1.18 -1.62 8.10
CA ALA A 79 -1.51 -1.25 9.47
C ALA A 79 -0.45 -0.35 10.10
N LEU A 80 0.83 -0.70 9.93
CA LEU A 80 1.96 0.09 10.42
C LEU A 80 2.02 1.49 9.77
N CYS A 81 1.94 1.55 8.45
CA CYS A 81 2.14 2.79 7.69
C CYS A 81 0.91 3.71 7.74
N CYS A 82 -0.27 3.21 7.39
CA CYS A 82 -1.49 4.01 7.25
C CYS A 82 -2.18 4.23 8.59
N TYR A 83 -2.44 3.18 9.35
CA TYR A 83 -3.34 3.27 10.51
C TYR A 83 -2.61 3.73 11.76
N LEU A 84 -1.40 3.21 12.01
CA LEU A 84 -0.55 3.67 13.12
C LEU A 84 0.26 4.93 12.77
N GLY A 85 0.24 5.37 11.51
CA GLY A 85 0.94 6.57 11.06
C GLY A 85 2.46 6.49 11.26
N LEU A 86 3.05 5.32 11.02
CA LEU A 86 4.49 5.07 11.19
C LEU A 86 5.26 5.05 9.86
N VAL A 87 4.70 5.63 8.79
CA VAL A 87 5.33 5.62 7.46
C VAL A 87 6.78 6.11 7.47
N ASP A 88 7.10 7.15 8.25
CA ASP A 88 8.48 7.67 8.39
C ASP A 88 9.47 6.60 8.86
N ARG A 89 9.06 5.73 9.80
CA ARG A 89 9.87 4.62 10.32
C ARG A 89 10.08 3.54 9.27
N TYR A 90 9.08 3.29 8.43
CA TYR A 90 9.09 2.20 7.45
C TYR A 90 9.47 2.63 6.03
N ARG A 91 9.76 3.92 5.78
CA ARG A 91 10.23 4.38 4.46
C ARG A 91 11.38 3.55 3.87
N PRO A 92 12.44 3.18 4.63
CA PRO A 92 13.51 2.34 4.06
C PRO A 92 13.01 0.98 3.56
N LEU A 93 12.09 0.35 4.30
CA LEU A 93 11.49 -0.93 3.92
C LEU A 93 10.56 -0.78 2.71
N LEU A 94 9.72 0.26 2.70
CA LEU A 94 8.84 0.57 1.57
C LEU A 94 9.63 0.79 0.29
N ARG A 95 10.70 1.61 0.35
CA ARG A 95 11.57 1.86 -0.80
C ARG A 95 12.19 0.57 -1.31
N LEU A 96 12.72 -0.27 -0.41
CA LEU A 96 13.28 -1.57 -0.76
C LEU A 96 12.24 -2.45 -1.46
N TRP A 97 11.07 -2.64 -0.85
CA TRP A 97 10.03 -3.53 -1.37
C TRP A 97 9.41 -3.03 -2.68
N MET A 98 9.28 -1.71 -2.89
CA MET A 98 8.81 -1.17 -4.17
C MET A 98 9.77 -1.50 -5.33
N GLN A 99 11.07 -1.62 -5.04
CA GLN A 99 12.12 -1.88 -6.03
C GLN A 99 12.45 -3.38 -6.21
N GLU A 100 11.85 -4.24 -5.40
CA GLU A 100 12.20 -5.65 -5.32
C GLU A 100 11.54 -6.46 -6.45
N THR A 101 12.32 -6.78 -7.48
CA THR A 101 11.81 -7.48 -8.68
C THR A 101 11.86 -9.00 -8.57
N GLU A 102 12.59 -9.55 -7.59
CA GLU A 102 12.79 -11.01 -7.45
C GLU A 102 11.93 -11.65 -6.35
N LEU A 103 11.28 -10.86 -5.48
CA LEU A 103 10.33 -11.37 -4.49
C LEU A 103 8.92 -11.48 -5.06
N ASP A 104 8.14 -12.38 -4.46
CA ASP A 104 6.70 -12.56 -4.68
C ASP A 104 6.01 -11.21 -4.92
N GLY A 105 5.41 -11.05 -6.10
CA GLY A 105 4.87 -9.77 -6.60
C GLY A 105 3.89 -9.08 -5.65
N ASP A 106 3.30 -9.82 -4.71
CA ASP A 106 2.38 -9.33 -3.70
C ASP A 106 3.02 -8.33 -2.74
N ARG A 107 4.27 -8.55 -2.30
CA ARG A 107 4.97 -7.60 -1.41
C ARG A 107 5.30 -6.28 -2.11
N ARG A 108 5.79 -6.37 -3.35
CA ARG A 108 6.09 -5.19 -4.17
C ARG A 108 4.82 -4.40 -4.46
N MET A 109 3.74 -5.10 -4.84
CA MET A 109 2.44 -4.49 -5.06
C MET A 109 1.93 -3.78 -3.80
N ALA A 110 1.95 -4.45 -2.63
CA ALA A 110 1.54 -3.87 -1.36
C ALA A 110 2.35 -2.61 -1.01
N ALA A 111 3.66 -2.65 -1.20
CA ALA A 111 4.52 -1.49 -0.97
C ALA A 111 4.18 -0.35 -1.94
N ILE A 112 4.00 -0.63 -3.24
CA ILE A 112 3.62 0.38 -4.25
C ILE A 112 2.29 1.04 -3.89
N GLN A 113 1.29 0.28 -3.44
CA GLN A 113 0.00 0.83 -3.02
C GLN A 113 0.11 1.84 -1.87
N LEU A 114 1.19 1.76 -1.09
CA LEU A 114 1.52 2.70 0.00
C LEU A 114 2.42 3.86 -0.45
N ALA A 115 2.68 4.03 -1.76
CA ALA A 115 3.58 5.09 -2.19
C ALA A 115 2.99 6.49 -1.97
N ALA A 116 1.67 6.65 -1.96
CA ALA A 116 1.05 7.93 -1.62
C ALA A 116 1.41 8.37 -0.20
N GLU A 117 1.33 7.45 0.77
CA GLU A 117 1.78 7.67 2.15
C GLU A 117 3.29 7.89 2.22
N TYR A 118 4.07 7.13 1.43
CA TYR A 118 5.53 7.27 1.38
C TYR A 118 5.97 8.68 0.97
N PHE A 119 5.40 9.21 -0.12
CA PHE A 119 5.72 10.52 -0.69
C PHE A 119 5.05 11.68 0.04
N ALA A 120 4.11 11.41 0.96
CA ALA A 120 3.47 12.45 1.76
C ALA A 120 4.52 13.20 2.60
N GLY A 121 4.79 14.46 2.23
CA GLY A 121 5.78 15.31 2.90
C GLY A 121 7.24 14.86 2.73
N PHE A 122 7.54 13.96 1.79
CA PHE A 122 8.88 13.41 1.57
C PHE A 122 9.22 13.33 0.08
N GLU A 123 10.39 13.85 -0.29
CA GLU A 123 10.83 13.88 -1.68
C GLU A 123 11.84 12.77 -1.96
N ASP A 124 11.50 11.91 -2.91
CA ASP A 124 12.39 10.86 -3.43
C ASP A 124 12.24 10.74 -4.94
N ASN A 125 12.93 11.64 -5.65
CA ASN A 125 12.85 11.71 -7.10
C ASN A 125 13.36 10.44 -7.78
N GLU A 126 14.30 9.71 -7.16
CA GLU A 126 14.83 8.48 -7.73
C GLU A 126 13.79 7.36 -7.70
N LEU A 127 13.12 7.17 -6.56
CA LEU A 127 12.03 6.20 -6.48
C LEU A 127 10.86 6.58 -7.38
N GLY A 128 10.53 7.87 -7.44
CA GLY A 128 9.48 8.37 -8.34
C GLY A 128 9.78 8.06 -9.81
N ARG A 129 11.03 8.25 -10.25
CA ARG A 129 11.48 7.88 -11.62
C ARG A 129 11.40 6.37 -11.85
N TYR A 130 11.85 5.58 -10.90
CA TYR A 130 11.74 4.12 -10.97
C TYR A 130 10.28 3.70 -11.17
N LEU A 131 9.33 4.27 -10.41
CA LEU A 131 7.91 3.96 -10.58
C LEU A 131 7.38 4.40 -11.95
N VAL A 132 7.87 5.50 -12.53
CA VAL A 132 7.57 5.86 -13.93
C VAL A 132 8.03 4.76 -14.90
N ASP A 133 9.23 4.22 -14.71
CA ASP A 133 9.73 3.10 -15.54
C ASP A 133 8.85 1.86 -15.40
N VAL A 134 8.38 1.55 -14.18
CA VAL A 134 7.45 0.45 -13.91
C VAL A 134 6.14 0.65 -14.67
N LEU A 135 5.55 1.85 -14.64
CA LEU A 135 4.33 2.15 -15.39
C LEU A 135 4.53 1.99 -16.90
N CYS A 136 5.71 2.37 -17.41
CA CYS A 136 6.04 2.32 -18.83
C CYS A 136 6.35 0.91 -19.35
N ASN A 137 6.76 -0.02 -18.50
CA ASN A 137 7.08 -1.39 -18.88
C ASN A 137 5.81 -2.24 -19.00
N LEU A 138 5.34 -2.53 -20.23
CA LEU A 138 4.10 -3.30 -20.45
C LEU A 138 4.10 -4.71 -19.84
N GLU A 139 5.28 -5.29 -19.59
CA GLU A 139 5.44 -6.63 -19.03
C GLU A 139 5.46 -6.63 -17.49
N ASP A 140 5.52 -5.46 -16.85
CA ASP A 140 5.57 -5.37 -15.39
C ASP A 140 4.17 -5.58 -14.78
N SER A 141 4.05 -6.57 -13.89
CA SER A 141 2.78 -6.91 -13.24
C SER A 141 2.25 -5.82 -12.31
N CYS A 142 3.11 -4.90 -11.85
CA CYS A 142 2.75 -3.83 -10.93
C CYS A 142 2.30 -2.54 -11.61
N ARG A 143 2.27 -2.47 -12.95
CA ARG A 143 1.85 -1.27 -13.69
C ARG A 143 0.53 -0.67 -13.18
N ARG A 144 -0.48 -1.53 -12.97
CA ARG A 144 -1.82 -1.09 -12.56
C ARG A 144 -1.79 -0.44 -11.17
N SER A 145 -1.00 -1.00 -10.26
CA SER A 145 -0.80 -0.45 -8.92
C SER A 145 -0.09 0.90 -9.00
N VAL A 146 0.96 1.03 -9.82
CA VAL A 146 1.65 2.30 -10.03
C VAL A 146 0.73 3.35 -10.63
N ARG A 147 -0.06 2.99 -11.66
CA ARG A 147 -1.04 3.88 -12.27
C ARG A 147 -1.96 4.46 -11.20
N SER A 148 -2.63 3.59 -10.43
CA SER A 148 -3.55 3.98 -9.36
C SER A 148 -2.90 4.96 -8.38
N VAL A 149 -1.67 4.66 -7.97
CA VAL A 149 -0.95 5.48 -6.99
C VAL A 149 -0.51 6.82 -7.56
N PHE A 150 -0.11 6.89 -8.83
CA PHE A 150 0.17 8.17 -9.48
C PHE A 150 -1.08 9.03 -9.68
N VAL A 151 -2.23 8.43 -9.98
CA VAL A 151 -3.50 9.19 -10.01
C VAL A 151 -3.72 9.91 -8.67
N ASN A 152 -3.45 9.22 -7.55
CA ASN A 152 -3.60 9.78 -6.21
C ASN A 152 -2.51 10.82 -5.87
N ILE A 153 -1.23 10.50 -6.09
CA ILE A 153 -0.10 11.39 -5.76
C ILE A 153 -0.16 12.70 -6.54
N LEU A 154 -0.63 12.63 -7.80
CA LEU A 154 -0.65 13.75 -8.73
C LEU A 154 -2.02 14.45 -8.80
N ASP A 155 -3.01 13.99 -8.02
CA ASP A 155 -4.38 14.53 -7.98
C ASP A 155 -5.02 14.63 -9.39
N LEU A 156 -4.94 13.52 -10.15
CA LEU A 156 -5.39 13.46 -11.55
C LEU A 156 -6.82 12.94 -11.72
N THR A 157 -7.53 12.59 -10.65
CA THR A 157 -8.85 11.92 -10.72
C THR A 157 -9.86 12.63 -11.63
N ASN A 158 -9.87 13.97 -11.64
CA ASN A 158 -10.81 14.76 -12.44
C ASN A 158 -10.29 15.11 -13.85
N GLN A 159 -9.11 14.65 -14.22
CA GLN A 159 -8.44 14.94 -15.50
C GLN A 159 -8.40 13.73 -16.44
N LEU A 160 -8.76 12.55 -15.94
CA LEU A 160 -8.68 11.27 -16.64
C LEU A 160 -10.07 10.83 -17.11
N GLU A 161 -10.12 10.15 -18.25
CA GLU A 161 -11.36 9.55 -18.76
C GLU A 161 -11.76 8.32 -17.92
N ASP A 162 -10.79 7.49 -17.56
CA ASP A 162 -10.97 6.32 -16.68
C ASP A 162 -10.04 6.43 -15.47
N PRO A 163 -10.33 7.26 -14.45
CA PRO A 163 -9.42 7.45 -13.32
C PRO A 163 -9.11 6.14 -12.57
N TYR A 164 -10.00 5.15 -12.62
CA TYR A 164 -9.83 3.87 -11.91
C TYR A 164 -9.12 2.79 -12.73
N GLY A 165 -8.91 3.00 -14.04
CA GLY A 165 -8.19 2.08 -14.91
C GLY A 165 -8.92 0.75 -15.07
N THR A 166 -10.24 0.81 -15.23
CA THR A 166 -11.10 -0.35 -15.51
C THR A 166 -10.71 -1.06 -16.81
N ALA A 167 -10.19 -0.32 -17.80
CA ALA A 167 -9.58 -0.86 -19.01
C ALA A 167 -8.10 -0.44 -19.08
N PHE A 168 -7.19 -1.25 -18.52
CA PHE A 168 -5.77 -0.91 -18.41
C PHE A 168 -4.85 -2.08 -18.82
N ASP A 169 -5.09 -2.59 -20.02
CA ASP A 169 -4.24 -3.63 -20.62
C ASP A 169 -3.28 -3.02 -21.66
N ASP A 170 -3.71 -1.95 -22.34
CA ASP A 170 -2.96 -1.24 -23.38
C ASP A 170 -2.52 0.18 -22.95
N TRP A 171 -1.69 0.81 -23.77
CA TRP A 171 -1.28 2.21 -23.60
C TRP A 171 -2.35 3.16 -24.16
N ASP A 172 -2.89 4.04 -23.31
CA ASP A 172 -3.94 5.02 -23.66
C ASP A 172 -3.50 6.49 -23.42
N GLU A 173 -4.41 7.43 -23.68
CA GLU A 173 -4.18 8.85 -23.48
C GLU A 173 -4.04 9.21 -22.00
N ASP A 174 -4.82 8.58 -21.12
CA ASP A 174 -4.71 8.70 -19.66
C ASP A 174 -3.31 8.32 -19.16
N THR A 175 -2.77 7.18 -19.63
CA THR A 175 -1.41 6.72 -19.31
C THR A 175 -0.38 7.74 -19.75
N THR A 176 -0.57 8.32 -20.95
CA THR A 176 0.32 9.36 -21.46
C THR A 176 0.34 10.58 -20.53
N LEU A 177 -0.84 11.05 -20.11
CA LEU A 177 -0.97 12.18 -19.18
C LEU A 177 -0.34 11.89 -17.81
N ILE A 178 -0.60 10.69 -17.25
CA ILE A 178 -0.04 10.26 -15.98
C ILE A 178 1.49 10.23 -16.06
N VAL A 179 2.06 9.60 -17.09
CA VAL A 179 3.51 9.49 -17.28
C VAL A 179 4.16 10.85 -17.42
N GLN A 180 3.60 11.75 -18.24
CA GLN A 180 4.15 13.10 -18.43
C GLN A 180 4.13 13.91 -17.14
N THR A 181 3.01 13.85 -16.39
CA THR A 181 2.86 14.57 -15.13
C THR A 181 3.79 14.02 -14.06
N ALA A 182 3.91 12.69 -13.95
CA ALA A 182 4.84 12.03 -13.04
C ALA A 182 6.29 12.36 -13.38
N ALA A 183 6.66 12.30 -14.66
CA ALA A 183 7.99 12.66 -15.14
C ALA A 183 8.36 14.10 -14.77
N GLN A 184 7.43 15.04 -14.96
CA GLN A 184 7.64 16.42 -14.54
C GLN A 184 7.81 16.51 -13.02
N LYS A 185 6.94 15.85 -12.24
CA LYS A 185 6.96 15.88 -10.76
C LYS A 185 8.28 15.37 -10.17
N PHE A 186 8.85 14.30 -10.75
CA PHE A 186 10.06 13.64 -10.25
C PHE A 186 11.33 14.02 -11.04
N GLY A 187 11.23 15.02 -11.92
CA GLY A 187 12.36 15.52 -12.71
C GLY A 187 12.95 14.48 -13.67
N TYR A 188 12.11 13.62 -14.24
CA TYR A 188 12.50 12.62 -15.23
C TYR A 188 12.60 13.24 -16.63
N ARG A 189 13.72 13.90 -16.92
CA ARG A 189 13.93 14.64 -18.18
C ARG A 189 14.19 13.76 -19.41
N ASP A 190 14.82 12.60 -19.20
CA ASP A 190 15.21 11.67 -20.26
C ASP A 190 14.32 10.41 -20.21
N LEU A 191 13.02 10.59 -20.43
CA LEU A 191 12.07 9.47 -20.40
C LEU A 191 12.43 8.49 -21.53
N LYS A 192 13.05 7.37 -21.19
CA LYS A 192 13.67 6.48 -22.19
C LYS A 192 12.65 5.67 -22.98
N ILE A 193 11.42 5.54 -22.48
CA ILE A 193 10.40 4.65 -23.03
C ILE A 193 9.03 5.33 -22.94
N LEU A 194 8.52 5.79 -24.09
CA LEU A 194 7.09 5.93 -24.35
C LEU A 194 6.77 4.86 -25.39
N HIS A 195 5.88 3.94 -25.07
CA HIS A 195 5.58 2.83 -25.97
C HIS A 195 5.11 3.37 -27.34
N ARG A 196 5.90 3.13 -28.40
CA ARG A 196 5.68 3.51 -29.82
C ARG A 196 5.58 5.00 -30.20
N ARG A 197 5.91 5.96 -29.33
CA ARG A 197 6.23 7.33 -29.76
C ARG A 197 7.60 7.73 -29.23
N ALA A 198 8.60 7.66 -30.10
CA ALA A 198 9.81 8.45 -29.89
C ALA A 198 9.37 9.92 -29.72
N LEU A 199 9.81 10.55 -28.63
CA LEU A 199 9.67 12.00 -28.47
C LEU A 199 10.54 12.65 -29.56
N ASN A 200 9.90 13.33 -30.50
CA ASN A 200 10.57 14.24 -31.43
C ASN A 200 10.80 15.59 -30.74
#